data_AF-A0A940QTP5-F1
#
_entry.id   AF-A0A940QTP5-F1
#
_cell.length_a   1.000
_cell.length_b   1.000
_cell.length_c   1.000
_cell.angle_alpha   90.00
_cell.angle_beta   90.00
_cell.angle_gamma   90.00
#
_symmetry.space_group_name_H-M   'P 1'
#
loop_
_entity.id
_entity.type
_entity.pdbx_description
1 polymer ?
#
loop_
_entity_poly.entity_id
_entity_poly.type
_entity_poly.pdbx_seq_one_letter_code
_entity_poly.pdbx_strand_id
1 'polypeptide(L)' 'IERMKGVPKEKQPEEGIKICVETIQKLKEIPGVRGIHVMAIEWEEKVVEIAKAAGLLPRPIPNS' A
#
# COMPACT_ATOMS: atom_id res chain seq x y z
N ILE A 1 13.51 0.38 7.29
CA ILE A 1 14.49 -0.27 6.36
C ILE A 1 15.15 -1.50 7.00
N GLU A 2 15.44 -1.50 8.30
CA GLU A 2 16.07 -2.66 8.98
C GLU A 2 15.33 -3.99 8.74
N ARG A 3 14.00 -3.99 8.85
CA ARG A 3 13.15 -5.16 8.56
C ARG A 3 13.37 -5.74 7.16
N MET A 4 13.64 -4.89 6.16
CA MET A 4 13.88 -5.33 4.79
C MET A 4 15.29 -5.88 4.58
N LYS A 5 16.29 -5.38 5.32
CA LYS A 5 17.69 -5.85 5.23
C LYS A 5 17.83 -7.32 5.64
N GLY A 6 16.98 -7.81 6.55
CA GLY A 6 16.95 -9.20 6.99
C GLY A 6 16.21 -10.17 6.08
N VAL A 7 15.60 -9.67 4.99
CA VAL A 7 14.81 -10.49 4.07
C VAL A 7 15.66 -10.88 2.86
N PRO A 8 15.66 -12.17 2.45
CA PRO A 8 16.32 -12.63 1.23
C PRO A 8 15.90 -11.78 0.02
N LYS A 9 16.84 -11.46 -0.88
CA LYS A 9 16.60 -10.50 -1.98
C LYS A 9 15.37 -10.84 -2.81
N GLU A 10 15.15 -12.13 -3.06
CA GLU A 10 14.01 -12.67 -3.79
C GLU A 10 12.65 -12.43 -3.10
N LYS A 11 12.63 -12.23 -1.79
CA LYS A 11 11.42 -11.95 -0.98
C LYS A 11 11.25 -10.48 -0.62
N GLN A 12 12.25 -9.64 -0.88
CA GLN A 12 12.16 -8.19 -0.60
C GLN A 12 10.99 -7.49 -1.31
N PRO A 13 10.62 -7.84 -2.57
CA PRO A 13 9.46 -7.25 -3.21
C PRO A 13 8.15 -7.48 -2.42
N GLU A 14 7.92 -8.72 -1.99
CA GLU A 14 6.73 -9.11 -1.21
C GLU A 14 6.71 -8.41 0.15
N GLU A 15 7.87 -8.30 0.79
CA GLU A 15 8.00 -7.60 2.06
C GLU A 15 7.75 -6.09 1.91
N GLY A 16 8.23 -5.49 0.82
CA GLY A 16 7.96 -4.10 0.48
C GLY A 16 6.46 -3.82 0.33
N ILE A 17 5.74 -4.72 -0.33
CA ILE A 17 4.27 -4.64 -0.46
C ILE A 17 3.60 -4.69 0.91
N LYS A 18 3.98 -5.63 1.78
CA LYS A 18 3.43 -5.72 3.15
C LYS A 18 3.67 -4.44 3.94
N ILE A 19 4.88 -3.91 3.90
CA ILE A 19 5.24 -2.65 4.57
C ILE A 19 4.39 -1.49 4.03
N CYS A 20 4.20 -1.42 2.71
CA CYS A 20 3.36 -0.40 2.08
C CYS A 20 1.90 -0.49 2.58
N VAL A 21 1.32 -1.70 2.60
CA VAL A 21 -0.04 -1.93 3.10
C VAL A 21 -0.18 -1.57 4.57
N GLU A 22 0.74 -2.00 5.44
CA GLU A 22 0.75 -1.65 6.86
C GLU A 22 0.86 -0.13 7.06
N THR A 23 1.68 0.54 6.24
CA THR A 23 1.83 2.00 6.29
C THR A 23 0.52 2.69 5.90
N ILE A 24 -0.15 2.24 4.85
CA ILE A 24 -1.45 2.77 4.44
C ILE A 24 -2.48 2.61 5.55
N GLN A 25 -2.54 1.45 6.21
CA GLN A 25 -3.47 1.21 7.31
C GLN A 25 -3.26 2.21 8.44
N LYS A 26 -2.01 2.44 8.85
CA LYS A 26 -1.67 3.44 9.88
C LYS A 26 -2.05 4.86 9.44
N LEU A 27 -1.78 5.21 8.17
CA LEU A 27 -2.13 6.54 7.65
C LEU A 27 -3.64 6.77 7.61
N LYS A 28 -4.45 5.73 7.37
CA LYS A 28 -5.92 5.81 7.37
C LYS A 28 -6.50 6.13 8.76
N GLU A 29 -5.78 5.79 9.83
CA GLU A 29 -6.20 6.09 11.20
C GLU A 29 -5.92 7.54 11.60
N ILE A 30 -5.12 8.28 10.83
CA ILE A 30 -4.76 9.67 11.13
C ILE A 30 -5.93 10.60 10.76
N PRO A 31 -6.46 11.38 11.72
CA PRO A 31 -7.53 12.35 11.44
C PRO A 31 -7.12 13.35 10.36
N GLY A 32 -8.00 13.54 9.37
CA GLY A 32 -7.79 14.47 8.27
C GLY A 32 -7.16 13.85 7.00
N VAL A 33 -6.61 12.63 7.07
CA VAL A 33 -6.16 11.91 5.87
C VAL A 33 -7.38 11.43 5.09
N ARG A 34 -7.51 11.89 3.83
CA ARG A 34 -8.68 11.60 2.96
C ARG A 34 -8.34 10.74 1.74
N GLY A 35 -7.08 10.42 1.54
CA GLY A 35 -6.63 9.66 0.39
C GLY A 35 -5.14 9.35 0.45
N ILE A 36 -4.73 8.44 -0.42
CA ILE A 36 -3.34 8.00 -0.57
C ILE A 36 -2.99 8.10 -2.05
N HIS A 37 -1.84 8.67 -2.37
CA HIS A 37 -1.25 8.62 -3.69
C HIS A 37 -0.18 7.52 -3.70
N VAL A 38 -0.34 6.50 -4.54
CA VAL A 38 0.61 5.40 -4.69
C VAL A 38 1.39 5.62 -5.99
N MET A 39 2.71 5.71 -5.89
CA MET A 39 3.60 5.72 -7.06
C MET A 39 4.18 4.33 -7.25
N ALA A 40 4.06 3.80 -8.46
CA ALA A 40 4.74 2.59 -8.90
C ALA A 40 5.29 2.86 -10.30
N ILE A 41 6.62 2.86 -10.43
CA ILE A 41 7.30 3.03 -11.71
C ILE A 41 7.54 1.62 -12.24
N GLU A 42 7.03 1.31 -13.43
CA GLU A 42 7.16 -0.01 -14.09
C GLU A 42 6.58 -1.19 -13.26
N TRP A 43 5.63 -0.89 -12.36
CA TRP A 43 5.01 -1.87 -11.46
C TRP A 43 3.54 -1.56 -11.17
N GLU A 44 2.84 -1.03 -12.17
CA GLU A 44 1.47 -0.53 -12.10
C GLU A 44 0.47 -1.62 -11.67
N GLU A 45 0.71 -2.89 -12.02
CA GLU A 45 -0.11 -4.02 -11.59
C GLU A 45 -0.10 -4.22 -10.07
N LYS A 46 1.01 -3.87 -9.40
CA LYS A 46 1.10 -3.95 -7.93
C LYS A 46 0.30 -2.88 -7.23
N VAL A 47 0.01 -1.75 -7.90
CA VAL A 47 -0.85 -0.70 -7.34
C VAL A 47 -2.23 -1.26 -7.02
N VAL A 48 -2.80 -2.08 -7.92
CA VAL A 48 -4.12 -2.70 -7.72
C VAL A 48 -4.08 -3.70 -6.57
N GLU A 49 -3.03 -4.51 -6.47
CA GLU A 49 -2.83 -5.48 -5.39
C GLU A 49 -2.74 -4.78 -4.02
N ILE A 50 -1.90 -3.74 -3.91
CA ILE A 50 -1.74 -2.93 -2.70
C ILE A 50 -3.07 -2.26 -2.33
N ALA A 51 -3.76 -1.66 -3.30
CA ALA A 51 -5.02 -0.97 -3.04
C ALA A 51 -6.12 -1.92 -2.53
N LYS A 52 -6.19 -3.15 -3.05
CA LYS A 52 -7.10 -4.19 -2.53
C LYS A 52 -6.69 -4.62 -1.12
N ALA A 53 -5.43 -4.97 -0.91
CA ALA A 53 -4.92 -5.42 0.38
C ALA A 53 -5.06 -4.36 1.49
N ALA A 54 -4.92 -3.08 1.15
CA ALA A 54 -5.09 -1.97 2.06
C ALA A 54 -6.55 -1.54 2.29
N GLY A 55 -7.52 -2.21 1.65
CA GLY A 55 -8.94 -1.86 1.73
C GLY A 55 -9.22 -0.45 1.22
N LEU A 56 -8.56 -0.05 0.14
CA LEU A 56 -8.84 1.18 -0.62
C LEU A 56 -9.79 0.94 -1.79
N LEU A 57 -10.06 -0.34 -2.09
CA LEU A 57 -11.02 -0.79 -3.10
C LEU A 57 -12.13 -1.64 -2.45
N PRO A 58 -13.39 -1.58 -2.94
CA PRO A 58 -13.86 -0.70 -4.02
C PRO A 58 -13.84 0.77 -3.58
N ARG A 59 -13.71 1.68 -4.55
CA ARG A 59 -13.75 3.12 -4.24
C ARG A 59 -15.15 3.50 -3.74
N PRO A 60 -15.25 4.43 -2.78
CA PRO A 60 -16.54 4.95 -2.36
C PRO A 60 -17.24 5.58 -3.56
N ILE A 61 -18.53 5.28 -3.69
CA ILE A 61 -19.40 5.89 -4.69
C ILE A 61 -19.68 7.31 -4.17
N PRO A 62 -19.45 8.37 -4.97
CA PRO A 62 -19.88 9.70 -4.58
C PRO A 62 -21.39 9.66 -4.31
N ASN A 63 -21.82 10.12 -3.14
CA ASN A 63 -23.24 10.32 -2.88
C ASN A 63 -23.71 11.43 -3.84
N SER A 64 -24.61 11.07 -4.77
CA SER A 64 -25.31 12.00 -5.66
C SER A 64 -26.24 12.92 -4.88
#